data_AF-A0A522WWV8-F1
#
_entry.id   AF-A0A522WWV8-F1
#
_cell.length_a   1.000
_cell.length_b   1.000
_cell.length_c   1.000
_cell.angle_alpha   90.00
_cell.angle_beta   90.00
_cell.angle_gamma   90.00
#
_symmetry.space_group_name_H-M   'P 1'
#
loop_
_entity.id
_entity.type
_entity.pdbx_description
1 polymer ?
#
loop_
_entity_poly.entity_id
_entity_poly.type
_entity_poly.pdbx_seq_one_letter_code
_entity_poly.pdbx_strand_id
1 'polypeptide(L)'
;MNIEEALLKHMDWKARFIRAVLEQEHMNELIIGRDDCCELGQWLQNEGKRKYSSLASYKTCINKHTAFHVEAQKLVSAINERRDAEANAMLKSNSNLSIAIVEVFIAFVRLKQEAGERNNEECELIFSKSGVFF
;
A
#
# COMPACT_ATOMS: atom_id res chain seq x y z
N MET A 1 16.96 0.36 5.10
CA MET A 1 15.83 -0.18 4.32
C MET A 1 15.92 0.39 2.92
N ASN A 2 15.90 -0.45 1.89
CA ASN A 2 15.79 0.01 0.49
C ASN A 2 14.31 0.15 0.09
N ILE A 3 14.05 0.64 -1.12
CA ILE A 3 12.70 0.93 -1.58
C ILE A 3 11.89 -0.36 -1.80
N GLU A 4 12.55 -1.44 -2.20
CA GLU A 4 11.96 -2.76 -2.41
C GLU A 4 11.46 -3.38 -1.11
N GLU A 5 12.29 -3.35 -0.07
CA GLU A 5 11.94 -3.81 1.28
C GLU A 5 10.76 -3.01 1.84
N ALA A 6 10.76 -1.70 1.63
CA ALA A 6 9.68 -0.82 2.07
C ALA A 6 8.36 -1.16 1.36
N LEU A 7 8.41 -1.41 0.04
CA LEU A 7 7.24 -1.80 -0.74
C LEU A 7 6.73 -3.19 -0.38
N LEU A 8 7.62 -4.18 -0.21
CA LEU A 8 7.24 -5.54 0.17
C LEU A 8 6.43 -5.55 1.47
N LYS A 9 6.92 -4.84 2.49
CA LYS A 9 6.18 -4.67 3.76
C LYS A 9 4.83 -3.98 3.57
N HIS A 10 4.74 -3.05 2.63
CA HIS A 10 3.48 -2.39 2.32
C HIS A 10 2.49 -3.32 1.63
N MET A 11 2.96 -4.27 0.81
CA MET A 11 2.09 -5.26 0.17
C MET A 11 1.50 -6.28 1.17
N ASP A 12 2.12 -6.47 2.33
CA ASP A 12 1.60 -7.33 3.40
C ASP A 12 0.31 -6.79 4.06
N TRP A 13 -0.04 -5.51 3.83
CA TRP A 13 -1.26 -4.92 4.38
C TRP A 13 -2.52 -5.67 4.01
N LYS A 14 -2.62 -6.20 2.77
CA LYS A 14 -3.81 -6.94 2.34
C LYS A 14 -4.04 -8.18 3.21
N ALA A 15 -2.97 -8.95 3.45
CA ALA A 15 -3.03 -10.13 4.31
C ALA A 15 -3.36 -9.75 5.76
N ARG A 16 -2.78 -8.65 6.27
CA ARG A 16 -3.10 -8.13 7.59
C ARG A 16 -4.57 -7.73 7.73
N PHE A 17 -5.14 -7.08 6.72
CA PHE A 17 -6.54 -6.70 6.72
C PHE A 17 -7.48 -7.90 6.61
N ILE A 18 -7.16 -8.89 5.78
CA ILE A 18 -7.92 -10.15 5.72
C ILE A 18 -7.95 -10.80 7.10
N ARG A 19 -6.81 -10.90 7.78
CA ARG A 19 -6.75 -11.43 9.14
C ARG A 19 -7.58 -10.58 10.12
N ALA A 20 -7.47 -9.26 10.07
CA ALA A 20 -8.21 -8.37 10.95
C ALA A 20 -9.74 -8.50 10.78
N VAL A 21 -10.23 -8.69 9.55
CA VAL A 21 -11.65 -8.98 9.29
C VAL A 21 -12.04 -10.34 9.87
N LEU A 22 -11.23 -11.38 9.68
CA LEU A 22 -11.51 -12.74 10.17
C LEU A 22 -11.51 -12.82 11.70
N GLU A 23 -10.53 -12.19 12.34
CA GLU A 23 -10.34 -12.19 13.79
C GLU A 23 -11.14 -11.09 14.49
N GLN A 24 -11.82 -10.23 13.73
CA GLN A 24 -12.51 -9.06 14.26
C GLN A 24 -11.55 -8.20 15.12
N GLU A 25 -10.30 -8.08 14.67
CA GLU A 25 -9.21 -7.37 15.34
C GLU A 25 -9.51 -5.87 15.34
N HIS A 26 -9.58 -5.25 16.52
CA HIS A 26 -9.71 -3.80 16.61
C HIS A 26 -8.37 -3.14 16.28
N MET A 27 -8.35 -2.27 15.26
CA MET A 27 -7.14 -1.59 14.79
C MET A 27 -7.21 -0.09 15.06
N ASN A 28 -6.07 0.57 15.26
CA ASN A 28 -6.03 2.01 15.45
C ASN A 28 -6.26 2.74 14.12
N GLU A 29 -7.51 3.13 13.86
CA GLU A 29 -7.95 3.80 12.64
C GLU A 29 -7.10 5.04 12.31
N LEU A 30 -6.79 5.87 13.31
CA LEU A 30 -6.04 7.12 13.12
C LEU A 30 -4.60 6.86 12.66
N ILE A 31 -3.97 5.78 13.15
CA ILE A 31 -2.63 5.39 12.70
C ILE A 31 -2.70 4.79 11.29
N ILE A 32 -3.73 4.02 10.99
CA ILE A 32 -3.91 3.37 9.68
C ILE A 32 -4.19 4.40 8.59
N GLY A 33 -4.95 5.46 8.87
CA GLY A 33 -5.20 6.53 7.90
C GLY A 33 -3.99 7.43 7.63
N ARG A 34 -2.94 7.35 8.45
CA ARG A 34 -1.72 8.14 8.28
C ARG A 34 -0.74 7.47 7.33
N ASP A 35 -0.49 8.15 6.23
CA ASP A 35 0.44 7.73 5.18
C ASP A 35 1.92 7.99 5.52
N ASP A 36 2.22 8.51 6.70
CA ASP A 36 3.58 8.73 7.21
C ASP A 36 3.96 7.76 8.34
N CYS A 37 3.05 6.88 8.75
CA CYS A 37 3.25 5.96 9.87
C CYS A 37 3.73 4.57 9.44
N CYS A 38 3.46 4.13 8.21
CA CYS A 38 3.96 2.85 7.70
C CYS A 38 5.41 2.96 7.17
N GLU A 39 6.12 1.83 7.05
CA GLU A 39 7.53 1.85 6.60
C GLU A 39 7.74 2.49 5.23
N LEU A 40 6.84 2.25 4.26
CA LEU A 40 6.91 2.89 2.95
C LEU A 40 6.70 4.40 3.04
N GLY A 41 5.73 4.85 3.84
CA GLY A 41 5.46 6.25 4.10
C GLY A 41 6.66 6.97 4.74
N GLN A 42 7.24 6.37 5.77
CA GLN A 42 8.44 6.89 6.43
C GLN A 42 9.60 6.99 5.46
N TRP A 43 9.81 5.96 4.63
CA TRP A 43 10.87 5.97 3.61
C TRP A 43 10.62 7.04 2.55
N LEU A 44 9.38 7.19 2.07
CA LEU A 44 9.00 8.21 1.08
C LEU A 44 9.30 9.61 1.57
N GLN A 45 9.06 9.91 2.85
CA GLN A 45 9.34 11.23 3.44
C GLN A 45 10.83 11.47 3.74
N ASN A 46 11.63 10.40 3.84
CA ASN A 46 13.05 10.46 4.17
C ASN A 46 13.94 10.16 2.95
N GLU A 47 14.49 8.94 2.82
CA GLU A 47 15.42 8.59 1.75
C GLU A 47 14.81 8.75 0.36
N GLY A 48 13.53 8.38 0.21
CA GLY A 48 12.81 8.53 -1.05
C GLY A 48 12.74 9.98 -1.51
N LYS A 49 12.47 10.90 -0.59
CA LYS A 49 12.48 12.34 -0.86
C LYS A 49 13.86 12.81 -1.33
N ARG A 50 14.93 12.39 -0.65
CA ARG A 50 16.30 12.80 -0.99
C ARG A 50 16.71 12.32 -2.38
N LYS A 51 16.31 11.11 -2.76
CA LYS A 51 16.71 10.49 -4.03
C LYS A 51 15.83 10.86 -5.22
N TYR A 52 14.52 10.96 -5.02
CA TYR A 52 13.57 10.97 -6.14
C TYR A 52 12.65 12.19 -6.19
N SER A 53 12.78 13.17 -5.27
CA SER A 53 11.85 14.30 -5.21
C SER A 53 11.77 15.17 -6.47
N SER A 54 12.77 15.12 -7.35
CA SER A 54 12.74 15.80 -8.66
C SER A 54 11.94 15.06 -9.72
N LEU A 55 11.58 13.80 -9.50
CA LEU A 55 10.87 12.95 -10.47
C LEU A 55 9.36 13.13 -10.36
N ALA A 56 8.67 13.14 -11.50
CA ALA A 56 7.21 13.28 -11.52
C ALA A 56 6.51 12.03 -10.94
N SER A 57 7.09 10.86 -11.18
CA SER A 57 6.65 9.59 -10.59
C SER A 57 6.72 9.57 -9.07
N TYR A 58 7.65 10.30 -8.43
CA TYR A 58 7.72 10.35 -6.96
C TYR A 58 6.49 11.02 -6.36
N LYS A 59 6.06 12.16 -6.93
CA LYS A 59 4.81 12.82 -6.53
C LYS A 59 3.59 11.90 -6.75
N THR A 60 3.61 11.14 -7.84
CA THR A 60 2.56 10.15 -8.12
C THR A 60 2.55 9.03 -7.07
N CYS A 61 3.73 8.56 -6.65
CA CYS A 61 3.88 7.54 -5.62
C CYS A 61 3.32 7.99 -4.27
N ILE A 62 3.64 9.22 -3.83
CA ILE A 62 3.04 9.82 -2.63
C ILE A 62 1.51 9.83 -2.75
N ASN A 63 0.97 10.37 -3.84
CA ASN A 63 -0.48 10.49 -4.00
C ASN A 63 -1.21 9.13 -3.96
N LYS A 64 -0.64 8.10 -4.61
CA LYS A 64 -1.22 6.74 -4.58
C LYS A 64 -1.08 6.09 -3.21
N HIS A 65 0.02 6.34 -2.51
CA HIS A 65 0.22 5.90 -1.14
C HIS A 65 -0.81 6.51 -0.17
N THR A 66 -1.03 7.83 -0.24
CA THR A 66 -2.07 8.52 0.55
C THR A 66 -3.45 7.95 0.24
N ALA A 67 -3.78 7.74 -1.05
CA ALA A 67 -5.06 7.18 -1.45
C ALA A 67 -5.31 5.76 -0.89
N PHE A 68 -4.27 4.91 -0.87
CA PHE A 68 -4.35 3.61 -0.21
C PHE A 68 -4.69 3.73 1.28
N HIS A 69 -4.01 4.62 2.01
CA HIS A 69 -4.26 4.81 3.43
C HIS A 69 -5.67 5.35 3.75
N VAL A 70 -6.25 6.15 2.87
CA VAL A 70 -7.66 6.57 2.96
C VAL A 70 -8.61 5.37 2.86
N GLU A 71 -8.41 4.47 1.89
CA GLU A 71 -9.25 3.27 1.76
C GLU A 71 -9.03 2.26 2.89
N ALA A 72 -7.77 2.14 3.36
CA ALA A 72 -7.43 1.33 4.52
C ALA A 72 -8.11 1.82 5.80
N GLN A 73 -8.17 3.14 6.01
CA GLN A 73 -8.87 3.74 7.14
C GLN A 73 -10.36 3.37 7.14
N LYS A 74 -11.02 3.48 5.97
CA LYS A 74 -12.43 3.11 5.82
C LYS A 74 -12.67 1.64 6.17
N LEU A 75 -11.79 0.74 5.74
CA LEU A 75 -11.89 -0.68 6.07
C LEU A 75 -11.77 -0.89 7.58
N VAL A 76 -10.81 -0.23 8.23
CA VAL A 76 -10.61 -0.33 9.67
C VAL A 76 -11.80 0.21 10.46
N SER A 77 -12.40 1.33 10.03
CA SER A 77 -13.66 1.82 10.61
C SER A 77 -14.76 0.75 10.51
N ALA A 78 -14.94 0.11 9.34
CA ALA A 78 -15.91 -0.97 9.19
C ALA A 78 -15.63 -2.18 10.09
N ILE A 79 -14.36 -2.58 10.26
CA ILE A 79 -13.95 -3.66 11.18
C ILE A 79 -14.27 -3.31 12.63
N ASN A 80 -13.86 -2.11 13.07
CA ASN A 80 -14.02 -1.63 14.44
C ASN A 80 -15.51 -1.51 14.81
N GLU A 81 -16.35 -1.13 13.85
CA GLU A 81 -17.81 -0.99 14.02
C GLU A 81 -18.59 -2.29 13.76
N ARG A 82 -17.91 -3.43 13.56
CA ARG A 82 -18.54 -4.75 13.31
C ARG A 82 -19.44 -4.78 12.07
N ARG A 83 -19.12 -3.99 11.04
CA ARG A 83 -19.80 -3.99 9.73
C ARG A 83 -19.22 -5.08 8.82
N ASP A 84 -19.36 -6.34 9.23
CA ASP A 84 -18.67 -7.48 8.61
C ASP A 84 -18.95 -7.64 7.11
N ALA A 85 -20.20 -7.46 6.67
CA ALA A 85 -20.56 -7.57 5.25
C ALA A 85 -19.88 -6.51 4.38
N GLU A 86 -19.76 -5.28 4.90
CA GLU A 86 -19.07 -4.18 4.25
C GLU A 86 -17.56 -4.41 4.22
N ALA A 87 -16.97 -4.78 5.36
CA ALA A 87 -15.53 -5.06 5.45
C ALA A 87 -15.11 -6.18 4.49
N ASN A 88 -15.90 -7.26 4.38
CA ASN A 88 -15.67 -8.32 3.41
C ASN A 88 -15.82 -7.84 1.96
N ALA A 89 -16.79 -6.96 1.66
CA ALA A 89 -16.95 -6.39 0.32
C ALA A 89 -15.74 -5.53 -0.08
N MET A 90 -15.18 -4.79 0.88
CA MET A 90 -14.00 -3.94 0.68
C MET A 90 -12.70 -4.72 0.44
N LEU A 91 -12.65 -6.03 0.72
CA LEU A 91 -11.50 -6.89 0.44
C LEU A 91 -11.55 -7.60 -0.93
N LYS A 92 -12.66 -7.51 -1.65
CA LYS A 92 -12.82 -8.14 -2.97
C LYS A 92 -11.85 -7.56 -4.00
N SER A 93 -11.49 -8.34 -5.02
CA SER A 93 -10.44 -7.98 -6.01
C SER A 93 -10.74 -6.70 -6.81
N ASN A 94 -11.99 -6.27 -6.91
CA ASN A 94 -12.41 -5.06 -7.62
C ASN A 94 -12.80 -3.89 -6.68
N SER A 95 -12.54 -4.02 -5.37
CA SER A 95 -12.80 -2.94 -4.42
C SER A 95 -11.82 -1.78 -4.61
N ASN A 96 -12.18 -0.60 -4.10
CA ASN A 96 -11.29 0.56 -4.08
C ASN A 96 -9.97 0.26 -3.35
N LEU A 97 -10.00 -0.52 -2.26
CA LEU A 97 -8.80 -0.91 -1.54
C LEU A 97 -7.88 -1.81 -2.39
N SER A 98 -8.44 -2.82 -3.05
CA SER A 98 -7.68 -3.69 -3.94
C SER A 98 -7.06 -2.90 -5.10
N ILE A 99 -7.81 -1.98 -5.70
CA ILE A 99 -7.31 -1.08 -6.74
C ILE A 99 -6.16 -0.21 -6.19
N ALA A 100 -6.33 0.39 -5.01
CA ALA A 100 -5.32 1.26 -4.42
C ALA A 100 -4.00 0.52 -4.11
N ILE A 101 -4.06 -0.74 -3.64
CA ILE A 101 -2.88 -1.59 -3.44
C ILE A 101 -2.11 -1.75 -4.77
N VAL A 102 -2.82 -2.07 -5.86
CA VAL A 102 -2.22 -2.23 -7.19
C VAL A 102 -1.63 -0.92 -7.70
N GLU A 103 -2.32 0.20 -7.48
CA GLU A 103 -1.84 1.51 -7.92
C GLU A 103 -0.57 1.95 -7.19
N VAL A 104 -0.40 1.60 -5.90
CA VAL A 104 0.86 1.83 -5.18
C VAL A 104 2.00 1.05 -5.83
N PHE A 105 1.79 -0.23 -6.13
CA PHE A 105 2.78 -1.06 -6.82
C PHE A 105 3.15 -0.48 -8.20
N ILE A 106 2.16 -0.13 -9.02
CA ILE A 106 2.40 0.47 -10.35
C ILE A 106 3.16 1.80 -10.23
N ALA A 107 2.78 2.66 -9.27
CA ALA A 107 3.46 3.93 -9.05
C ALA A 107 4.93 3.74 -8.67
N PHE A 108 5.24 2.73 -7.85
CA PHE A 108 6.62 2.36 -7.54
C PHE A 108 7.38 1.85 -8.76
N VAL A 109 6.80 0.96 -9.57
CA VAL A 109 7.48 0.45 -10.78
C VAL A 109 7.84 1.60 -11.71
N ARG A 110 6.92 2.56 -11.88
CA ARG A 110 7.16 3.78 -12.65
C ARG A 110 8.26 4.66 -12.04
N LEU A 111 8.30 4.78 -10.72
CA LEU A 111 9.35 5.50 -10.01
C LEU A 111 10.73 4.90 -10.27
N LYS A 112 10.89 3.58 -10.09
CA LYS A 112 12.14 2.89 -10.41
C LYS A 112 12.52 3.02 -11.88
N GLN A 113 11.53 2.95 -12.79
CA GLN A 113 11.77 3.11 -14.21
C GLN A 113 12.27 4.52 -14.57
N GLU A 114 11.64 5.57 -14.05
CA GLU A 114 12.06 6.96 -14.29
C GLU A 114 13.43 7.24 -13.68
N ALA A 115 13.76 6.62 -12.55
CA ALA A 115 15.06 6.71 -11.91
C ALA A 115 16.18 5.91 -12.62
N GLY A 116 15.85 5.08 -13.62
CA GLY A 116 16.81 4.19 -14.27
C GLY A 116 17.24 2.97 -13.43
N GLU A 117 16.44 2.62 -12.41
CA GLU A 117 16.75 1.58 -11.41
C GLU A 117 15.85 0.33 -11.56
N ARG A 118 15.15 0.16 -12.70
CA ARG A 118 14.22 -0.97 -12.88
C ARG A 118 14.94 -2.31 -12.94
N ASN A 119 14.60 -3.21 -12.00
CA ASN A 119 15.00 -4.61 -12.01
C ASN A 119 13.76 -5.50 -12.21
N ASN A 120 13.73 -6.29 -13.29
CA ASN A 120 12.56 -7.10 -13.65
C ASN A 120 12.35 -8.29 -12.70
N GLU A 121 13.41 -8.92 -12.20
CA GLU A 121 13.32 -10.09 -11.31
C GLU A 121 12.69 -9.71 -9.95
N GLU A 122 13.05 -8.54 -9.43
CA GLU A 122 12.49 -8.01 -8.19
C GLU A 122 11.02 -7.60 -8.36
N CYS A 123 10.65 -7.01 -9.50
CA CYS A 123 9.26 -6.67 -9.80
C CYS A 123 8.36 -7.93 -9.81
N GLU A 124 8.84 -9.04 -10.40
CA GLU A 124 8.12 -10.31 -10.40
C GLU A 124 7.98 -10.90 -8.99
N LEU A 125 9.02 -10.80 -8.16
CA LEU A 125 8.97 -11.25 -6.77
C LEU A 125 7.94 -10.47 -5.95
N ILE A 126 7.93 -9.14 -6.07
CA ILE A 126 6.97 -8.27 -5.37
C ILE A 126 5.55 -8.54 -5.88
N PHE A 127 5.38 -8.70 -7.20
CA PHE A 127 4.10 -9.02 -7.81
C PHE A 127 3.54 -10.35 -7.28
N SER A 128 4.35 -11.42 -7.30
CA SER A 128 4.01 -12.74 -6.76
C SER A 128 3.60 -12.68 -5.28
N LYS A 129 4.34 -11.91 -4.47
CA LYS A 129 4.06 -11.75 -3.03
C LYS A 129 2.86 -10.88 -2.73
N SER A 130 2.54 -9.92 -3.58
CA SER A 130 1.40 -9.00 -3.38
C SER A 130 0.04 -9.68 -3.53
N GLY A 131 -0.03 -10.89 -4.09
CA GLY A 131 -1.29 -11.60 -4.34
C GLY A 131 -2.22 -10.83 -5.29
N VAL A 132 -1.68 -9.89 -6.07
CA VAL A 132 -2.36 -9.20 -7.15
C VAL A 132 -2.33 -10.12 -8.37
N PHE A 133 -3.37 -10.94 -8.52
CA PHE A 133 -3.62 -11.68 -9.75
C PHE A 133 -4.61 -10.87 -10.59
N PHE A 134 -4.22 -10.52 -11.82
CA PHE A 134 -5.14 -9.97 -12.82
C PHE A 134 -6.12 -11.05 -13.31
#